data_AF-A0A382PJN3-F1
#
_entry.id   AF-A0A382PJN3-F1
#
_cell.length_a   1.000
_cell.length_b   1.000
_cell.length_c   1.000
_cell.angle_alpha   90.00
_cell.angle_beta   90.00
_cell.angle_gamma   90.00
#
_symmetry.space_group_name_H-M   'P 1'
#
loop_
_entity.id
_entity.type
_entity.pdbx_description
1 polymer ?
#
loop_
_entity_poly.entity_id
_entity_poly.type
_entity_poly.pdbx_seq_one_letter_code
_entity_poly.pdbx_strand_id
1 'polypeptide(L)'
;MAHSTWDHRHWVIIPVTELENVDFSQVCETSIDTVRKSVDETQTFVKWDGESMPATVTALENKSEVYSHAEILAILATEAWTNPDPPHGV
;
A
#
# COMPACT_ATOMS: atom_id res chain seq x y z
N MET A 1 -25.67 -7.20 10.50
CA MET A 1 -24.95 -7.39 9.22
C MET A 1 -23.66 -6.60 9.32
N ALA A 2 -22.54 -7.24 9.64
CA ALA A 2 -21.25 -6.59 9.52
C ALA A 2 -21.00 -6.46 8.02
N HIS A 3 -21.32 -5.31 7.42
CA HIS A 3 -20.75 -4.99 6.12
C HIS A 3 -19.24 -5.08 6.31
N SER A 4 -18.60 -6.03 5.64
CA SER A 4 -17.15 -6.04 5.53
C SER A 4 -16.77 -4.72 4.86
N THR A 5 -16.46 -3.69 5.64
CA THR A 5 -16.10 -2.32 5.21
C THR A 5 -14.81 -2.25 4.40
N TRP A 6 -14.37 -3.39 3.84
CA TRP A 6 -13.14 -3.59 3.10
C TRP A 6 -13.38 -4.02 1.66
N ASP A 7 -14.61 -4.37 1.26
CA ASP A 7 -14.90 -4.80 -0.13
C ASP A 7 -14.76 -3.67 -1.16
N HIS A 8 -14.78 -2.40 -0.73
CA HIS A 8 -14.57 -1.24 -1.60
C HIS A 8 -13.17 -0.65 -1.47
N ARG A 9 -12.23 -1.36 -0.83
CA ARG A 9 -10.85 -0.90 -0.76
C ARG A 9 -10.01 -1.63 -1.76
N HIS A 10 -9.10 -0.86 -2.32
CA HIS A 10 -8.16 -1.33 -3.32
C HIS A 10 -6.77 -0.85 -2.93
N TRP A 11 -5.78 -1.65 -3.29
CA TRP A 11 -4.39 -1.41 -2.95
C TRP A 11 -3.52 -1.54 -4.18
N VAL A 12 -2.48 -0.74 -4.28
CA VAL A 12 -1.37 -0.96 -5.21
C VAL A 12 -0.06 -0.85 -4.45
N ILE A 13 0.94 -1.58 -4.91
CA ILE A 13 2.33 -1.45 -4.47
C ILE A 13 3.05 -0.58 -5.48
N ILE A 14 3.78 0.41 -4.98
CA ILE A 14 4.53 1.37 -5.79
C ILE A 14 5.95 1.49 -5.23
N PRO A 15 6.95 1.79 -6.06
CA PRO A 15 8.25 2.22 -5.57
C PRO A 15 8.12 3.47 -4.70
N VAL A 16 8.97 3.61 -3.68
CA VAL A 16 9.00 4.82 -2.84
C VAL A 16 9.34 6.07 -3.66
N THR A 17 10.01 5.92 -4.80
CA THR A 17 10.27 7.03 -5.74
C THR A 17 9.01 7.60 -6.39
N GLU A 18 7.95 6.80 -6.52
CA GLU A 18 6.67 7.27 -7.07
C GLU A 18 5.81 8.00 -6.04
N LEU A 19 6.19 7.93 -4.76
CA LEU A 19 5.43 8.47 -3.65
C LEU A 19 5.35 10.01 -3.67
N GLU A 20 6.32 10.67 -4.30
CA GLU A 20 6.29 12.13 -4.53
C GLU A 20 5.22 12.55 -5.55
N ASN A 21 4.80 11.63 -6.42
CA ASN A 21 3.74 11.83 -7.40
C ASN A 21 2.34 11.51 -6.84
N VAL A 22 2.26 11.03 -5.60
CA VAL A 22 0.99 10.65 -4.97
C VAL A 22 0.31 11.86 -4.34
N ASP A 23 -0.91 12.13 -4.77
CA ASP A 23 -1.80 13.09 -4.11
C ASP A 23 -2.49 12.44 -2.91
N PHE A 24 -1.97 12.71 -1.72
CA PHE A 24 -2.50 12.18 -0.44
C PHE A 24 -3.95 12.60 -0.14
N SER A 25 -4.51 13.59 -0.86
CA SER A 25 -5.93 13.93 -0.72
C SER A 25 -6.88 12.94 -1.43
N GLN A 26 -6.35 12.11 -2.34
CA GLN A 26 -7.11 11.15 -3.14
C GLN A 26 -6.98 9.70 -2.64
N VAL A 27 -6.17 9.48 -1.62
CA VAL A 27 -5.84 8.16 -1.07
C VAL A 27 -6.04 8.17 0.44
N CYS A 28 -5.97 7.02 1.09
CA CYS A 28 -6.21 6.91 2.53
C CYS A 28 -4.93 7.10 3.37
N GLU A 29 -3.79 7.35 2.74
CA GLU A 29 -2.52 7.67 3.39
C GLU A 29 -2.44 9.14 3.79
N THR A 30 -1.75 9.45 4.89
CA THR A 30 -1.68 10.82 5.42
C THR A 30 -0.51 11.64 4.86
N SER A 31 0.63 11.01 4.61
CA SER A 31 1.83 11.67 4.08
C SER A 31 2.93 10.65 3.77
N ILE A 32 3.91 11.08 2.98
CA ILE A 32 5.15 10.36 2.65
C ILE A 32 5.92 9.84 3.87
N ASP A 33 5.90 10.56 4.99
CA ASP A 33 6.64 10.19 6.20
C ASP A 33 5.92 9.13 7.05
N THR A 34 4.62 8.97 6.82
CA THR A 34 3.75 8.09 7.62
C THR A 34 3.38 6.78 6.91
N VAL A 35 3.74 6.64 5.63
CA VAL A 35 3.44 5.41 4.89
C VAL A 35 4.27 4.24 5.42
N ARG A 36 3.69 3.04 5.34
CA ARG A 36 4.43 1.82 5.62
C ARG A 36 5.27 1.44 4.40
N LYS A 37 6.57 1.32 4.60
CA LYS A 37 7.50 0.81 3.59
C LYS A 37 7.74 -0.68 3.76
N SER A 38 8.26 -1.32 2.72
CA SER A 38 8.84 -2.65 2.76
C SER A 38 10.08 -2.69 3.67
N VAL A 39 10.54 -3.89 4.01
CA VAL A 39 11.70 -4.09 4.91
C VAL A 39 12.98 -3.48 4.32
N ASP A 40 13.11 -3.47 2.99
CA ASP A 40 14.22 -2.87 2.26
C ASP A 40 14.03 -1.37 1.95
N GLU A 41 12.91 -0.78 2.40
CA GLU A 41 12.52 0.62 2.19
C GLU A 41 12.41 1.07 0.71
N THR A 42 12.34 0.13 -0.24
CA THR A 42 12.25 0.46 -1.67
C THR A 42 10.81 0.56 -2.19
N GLN A 43 9.87 -0.09 -1.50
CA GLN A 43 8.47 -0.15 -1.89
C GLN A 43 7.55 0.37 -0.77
N THR A 44 6.38 0.85 -1.18
CA THR A 44 5.27 1.21 -0.30
C THR A 44 3.97 0.77 -0.96
N PHE A 45 2.88 0.72 -0.21
CA PHE A 45 1.55 0.57 -0.80
C PHE A 45 0.73 1.83 -0.60
N VAL A 46 -0.21 2.04 -1.52
CA VAL A 46 -1.21 3.10 -1.49
C VAL A 46 -2.58 2.44 -1.53
N LYS A 47 -3.53 2.94 -0.75
CA LYS A 47 -4.88 2.40 -0.70
C LYS A 47 -5.91 3.51 -0.88
N TRP A 48 -7.03 3.17 -1.49
CA TRP A 48 -8.14 4.10 -1.65
C TRP A 48 -9.47 3.38 -1.42
N ASP A 49 -10.48 4.16 -1.03
CA ASP A 49 -11.86 3.72 -0.91
C ASP A 49 -12.62 4.07 -2.20
N GLY A 50 -13.36 3.11 -2.76
CA GLY A 50 -14.21 3.27 -3.94
C GLY A 50 -13.82 2.38 -5.11
N GLU A 51 -14.79 2.08 -5.98
CA GLU A 51 -14.62 1.12 -7.08
C GLU A 51 -13.70 1.62 -8.20
N SER A 52 -13.51 2.94 -8.32
CA SER A 52 -12.70 3.54 -9.38
C SER A 52 -11.31 3.92 -8.88
N MET A 53 -10.28 3.61 -9.67
CA MET A 53 -8.91 4.00 -9.41
C MET A 53 -8.75 5.53 -9.45
N PRO A 54 -8.13 6.17 -8.43
CA PRO A 54 -7.88 7.60 -8.42
C PRO A 54 -6.98 8.07 -9.56
N ALA A 55 -7.08 9.35 -9.91
CA ALA A 55 -6.26 9.94 -10.97
C ALA A 55 -4.77 9.86 -10.62
N THR A 56 -4.40 10.10 -9.36
CA THR A 56 -3.00 9.99 -8.92
C THR A 56 -2.44 8.58 -9.16
N VAL A 57 -3.16 7.54 -8.77
CA VAL A 57 -2.75 6.13 -8.98
C VAL A 57 -2.70 5.79 -10.48
N THR A 58 -3.66 6.29 -11.25
CA THR A 58 -3.70 6.10 -12.70
C THR A 58 -2.47 6.70 -13.37
N ALA A 59 -2.03 7.89 -12.92
CA ALA A 59 -0.91 8.63 -13.47
C ALA A 59 0.47 8.03 -13.13
N LEU A 60 0.58 7.17 -12.10
CA LEU A 60 1.84 6.52 -11.75
C LEU A 60 2.34 5.63 -12.90
N GLU A 61 3.59 5.79 -13.29
CA GLU A 61 4.20 4.95 -14.33
C GLU A 61 4.55 3.57 -13.78
N ASN A 62 5.13 3.53 -12.57
CA ASN A 62 5.55 2.28 -11.93
C ASN A 62 4.60 1.92 -10.78
N LYS A 63 3.73 0.94 -11.02
CA LYS A 63 2.82 0.38 -10.01
C LYS A 63 2.55 -1.09 -10.28
N SER A 64 2.21 -1.83 -9.24
CA SER A 64 1.70 -3.19 -9.36
C SER A 64 0.30 -3.21 -9.95
N GLU A 65 -0.22 -4.42 -10.15
CA GLU A 65 -1.67 -4.62 -10.28
C GLU A 65 -2.42 -4.17 -9.03
N VAL A 66 -3.74 -4.04 -9.16
CA VAL A 66 -4.64 -3.68 -8.06
C VAL A 66 -4.95 -4.93 -7.24
N TYR A 67 -4.65 -4.88 -5.95
CA TYR A 67 -4.93 -5.94 -4.99
C TYR A 67 -6.21 -5.67 -4.21
N SER A 68 -6.89 -6.75 -3.86
CA SER A 68 -7.94 -6.78 -2.85
C SER A 68 -7.37 -6.87 -1.43
N HIS A 69 -8.25 -6.76 -0.42
CA HIS A 69 -7.84 -6.80 0.99
C HIS A 69 -7.13 -8.10 1.36
N ALA A 70 -7.64 -9.23 0.88
CA ALA A 70 -7.07 -10.54 1.19
C ALA A 70 -5.69 -10.73 0.53
N GLU A 71 -5.54 -10.27 -0.71
CA GLU A 71 -4.29 -10.38 -1.47
C GLU A 71 -3.20 -9.50 -0.88
N ILE A 72 -3.50 -8.23 -0.58
CA ILE A 72 -2.50 -7.34 0.01
C ILE A 72 -2.08 -7.84 1.39
N LEU A 73 -2.98 -8.39 2.19
CA LEU A 73 -2.62 -8.99 3.48
C LEU A 73 -1.67 -10.17 3.33
N ALA A 74 -1.89 -11.02 2.33
CA ALA A 74 -0.98 -12.12 2.03
C ALA A 74 0.41 -11.60 1.63
N ILE A 75 0.48 -10.54 0.83
CA ILE A 75 1.76 -9.91 0.44
C ILE A 75 2.45 -9.27 1.66
N LEU A 76 1.72 -8.52 2.49
CA LEU A 76 2.27 -7.86 3.67
C LEU A 76 2.75 -8.85 4.75
N ALA A 77 2.25 -10.08 4.73
CA ALA A 77 2.71 -11.17 5.59
C ALA A 77 4.01 -11.84 5.10
N THR A 78 4.48 -11.53 3.90
CA THR A 78 5.76 -12.05 3.38
C THR A 78 6.97 -11.35 4.02
N GLU A 79 8.13 -12.00 3.93
CA GLU A 79 9.41 -11.49 4.46
C GLU A 79 9.83 -10.14 3.86
N ALA A 80 9.34 -9.81 2.66
CA ALA A 80 9.59 -8.51 2.02
C ALA A 80 8.96 -7.33 2.78
N TRP A 81 7.90 -7.58 3.56
CA TRP A 81 7.12 -6.55 4.26
C TRP A 81 7.09 -6.72 5.77
N THR A 82 7.33 -7.93 6.26
CA THR A 82 7.36 -8.27 7.68
C THR A 82 8.62 -9.10 7.94
N ASN A 83 9.58 -8.54 8.66
CA ASN A 83 10.75 -9.31 9.07
C ASN A 83 10.31 -10.39 10.08
N PRO A 84 10.42 -11.69 9.75
CA PRO A 84 10.00 -12.78 10.63
C PRO A 84 10.92 -12.93 11.86
N ASP A 85 12.13 -12.37 11.80
CA ASP A 85 13.12 -12.41 12.87
C ASP A 85 13.36 -10.98 13.39
N PRO A 86 12.51 -10.48 14.32
CA PRO A 86 12.78 -9.21 14.98
C PRO A 86 14.15 -9.33 15.66
N PRO A 87 15.04 -8.33 15.55
CA PRO A 87 16.40 -8.47 16.07
C PRO A 87 16.33 -8.93 17.53
N HIS A 88 16.74 -10.18 17.76
CA HIS A 88 16.87 -10.75 19.09
C HIS A 88 17.88 -9.86 19.83
N GLY A 89 17.35 -8.94 20.64
CA GLY A 89 18.13 -8.00 21.42
C GLY A 89 19.09 -8.77 22.31
N VAL A 90 20.39 -8.53 22.10
CA VAL A 90 21.48 -8.80 23.05
C VAL A 90 21.56 -7.69 24.08
#